data_AF-A0A950K8Q0-F1
#
_entry.id   AF-A0A950K8Q0-F1
#
_cell.length_a   1.000
_cell.length_b   1.000
_cell.length_c   1.000
_cell.angle_alpha   90.00
_cell.angle_beta   90.00
_cell.angle_gamma   90.00
#
_symmetry.space_group_name_H-M   'P 1'
#
loop_
_entity.id
_entity.type
_entity.pdbx_description
1 polymer ?
#
loop_
_entity_poly.entity_id
_entity_poly.type
_entity_poly.pdbx_seq_one_letter_code
_entity_poly.pdbx_strand_id
1 'polypeptide(L)'
;MNLRFMGDWNPWVGAAVAVALAALAWVLYRRETRTNLTRLRWMLPVIRMLVVFLAVLMLTGPVLHHRKVVGERGRVLVFVDASQSMKLTDEPMDVARKLLTARRLGWLAPEALDTQLADSADALARGRRAAGGENADPAKWRESARAFAAEAEEAFRLLSGVKSDTGGAALERKGVLLREYWTGVPGGSVADLTRHPNFPSKPDGLSNPDSFEAPVNWGDNYGTRLRGYIHPNATGSYTFWISGDDQCELWVSTDADPSHRQLVAKVTSFTGSRQWDVTPEQKSAPLRLEAGKKYYIEALHKESSGEDSVAVGWQLPDGKMERPIPGARLSAPATSAESPGRAMETLVARFREELLAPAQTLASKPRDGDPGKSIVALQALMTTASNWERELRDAFSNYASRVAAPSEPGIVAAVQKFDSLPRWKRVEAMLTGGAKTLIEKLAEKHHVELLA
;
A
#
# COMPACT_ATOMS: atom_id res chain seq x y z
N MET A 1 44.35 -0.55 -11.31
CA MET A 1 45.28 0.58 -11.50
C MET A 1 44.83 1.26 -12.77
N ASN A 2 44.36 2.50 -12.69
CA ASN A 2 43.69 3.13 -13.83
C ASN A 2 44.44 4.41 -14.20
N LEU A 3 44.76 4.56 -15.48
CA LEU A 3 45.37 5.77 -16.03
C LEU A 3 44.30 6.87 -16.07
N ARG A 4 44.56 8.01 -15.45
CA ARG A 4 43.70 9.19 -15.51
C ARG A 4 44.50 10.35 -16.06
N PHE A 5 43.84 11.21 -16.83
CA PHE A 5 44.42 12.44 -17.34
C PHE A 5 43.82 13.59 -16.54
N MET A 6 44.66 14.29 -15.78
CA MET A 6 44.25 15.37 -14.88
C MET A 6 44.60 16.77 -15.40
N GLY A 7 45.17 16.86 -16.61
CA GLY A 7 45.40 18.15 -17.25
C GLY A 7 44.10 18.83 -17.69
N ASP A 8 44.15 20.15 -17.86
CA ASP A 8 43.00 20.97 -18.27
C ASP A 8 42.52 20.66 -19.70
N TRP A 9 43.30 19.88 -20.45
CA TRP A 9 43.02 19.51 -21.83
C TRP A 9 42.33 18.15 -21.89
N ASN A 10 41.27 18.08 -22.70
CA ASN A 10 40.64 16.81 -23.05
C ASN A 10 41.71 15.85 -23.64
N PRO A 11 41.84 14.59 -23.16
CA PRO A 11 42.89 13.67 -23.58
C PRO A 11 42.94 13.42 -25.08
N TRP A 12 41.77 13.38 -25.73
CA TRP A 12 41.68 13.17 -27.18
C TRP A 12 42.14 14.39 -27.98
N VAL A 13 41.87 15.59 -27.47
CA VAL A 13 42.35 16.84 -28.07
C VAL A 13 43.86 16.96 -27.90
N GLY A 14 44.39 16.64 -26.71
CA GLY A 14 45.83 16.62 -26.47
C GLY A 14 46.56 15.61 -27.35
N ALA A 15 46.01 14.39 -27.52
CA ALA A 15 46.56 13.39 -28.43
C ALA A 15 46.55 13.85 -29.89
N ALA A 16 45.45 14.45 -30.37
CA ALA A 16 45.34 14.97 -31.72
C ALA A 16 46.37 16.07 -32.00
N VAL A 17 46.55 17.01 -31.05
CA VAL A 17 47.54 18.08 -31.15
C VAL A 17 48.97 17.54 -31.09
N ALA A 18 49.23 16.53 -30.25
CA ALA A 18 50.53 15.86 -30.18
C ALA A 18 50.90 15.21 -31.52
N VAL A 19 49.96 14.52 -32.18
CA VAL A 19 50.17 13.90 -33.49
C VAL A 19 50.40 14.96 -34.57
N ALA A 20 49.61 16.04 -34.58
CA ALA A 20 49.75 17.11 -35.58
C ALA A 20 51.11 17.81 -35.48
N LEU A 21 51.55 18.17 -34.27
CA LEU A 21 52.84 18.81 -34.04
C LEU A 21 54.02 17.86 -34.28
N ALA A 22 53.88 16.59 -33.94
CA ALA A 22 54.87 15.56 -34.25
C ALA A 22 55.03 15.35 -35.76
N ALA A 23 53.93 15.32 -36.52
CA ALA A 23 53.95 15.24 -37.98
C ALA A 23 54.57 16.49 -38.63
N LEU A 24 54.26 17.68 -38.10
CA LEU A 24 54.88 18.93 -38.55
C LEU A 24 56.39 18.93 -38.29
N ALA A 25 56.81 18.55 -37.07
CA ALA A 25 58.22 18.41 -36.71
C ALA A 25 58.94 17.40 -37.61
N TRP A 26 58.31 16.28 -37.92
CA TRP A 26 58.83 15.30 -38.88
C TRP A 26 59.06 15.90 -40.26
N VAL A 27 58.09 16.63 -40.82
CA VAL A 27 58.21 17.24 -42.15
C VAL A 27 59.35 18.27 -42.19
N LEU A 28 59.46 19.11 -41.16
CA LEU A 28 60.51 20.14 -41.07
C LEU A 28 61.89 19.51 -40.92
N TYR A 29 62.08 18.61 -39.95
CA TYR A 29 63.39 17.99 -39.71
C TYR A 29 63.82 17.00 -40.79
N ARG A 30 62.86 16.36 -41.49
CA ARG A 30 63.15 15.53 -42.66
C ARG A 30 63.62 16.35 -43.86
N ARG A 31 63.23 17.63 -43.97
CA ARG A 31 63.75 18.52 -45.02
C ARG A 31 65.18 18.95 -44.72
N GLU A 32 65.51 19.25 -43.47
CA GLU A 32 66.86 19.65 -43.05
C GLU A 32 67.89 18.51 -43.12
N THR A 33 67.47 17.28 -42.80
CA THR A 33 68.36 16.10 -42.83
C THR A 33 68.61 15.54 -44.24
N ARG A 34 68.08 16.15 -45.30
CA ARG A 34 68.30 15.71 -46.69
C ARG A 34 69.73 15.94 -47.19
N THR A 35 70.45 16.92 -46.64
CA THR A 35 71.74 17.37 -47.18
C THR A 35 72.96 16.88 -46.42
N ASN A 36 72.82 16.34 -45.20
CA ASN A 36 73.97 15.86 -44.41
C ASN A 36 73.61 14.59 -43.60
N LEU A 37 74.47 13.57 -43.68
CA LEU A 37 74.49 12.28 -42.92
C LEU A 37 73.63 11.14 -43.50
N THR A 38 74.27 10.21 -44.23
CA THR A 38 73.62 9.09 -44.93
C THR A 38 73.06 7.98 -44.03
N ARG A 39 73.62 7.73 -42.84
CA ARG A 39 73.15 6.66 -41.93
C ARG A 39 72.11 7.07 -40.88
N LEU A 40 72.06 8.35 -40.47
CA LEU A 40 71.19 8.83 -39.37
C LEU A 40 69.95 9.61 -39.85
N ARG A 41 69.73 9.66 -41.17
CA ARG A 41 68.67 10.43 -41.86
C ARG A 41 67.26 10.16 -41.38
N TRP A 42 66.99 8.95 -40.88
CA TRP A 42 65.67 8.56 -40.39
C TRP A 42 65.59 8.60 -38.87
N MET A 43 66.69 8.30 -38.17
CA MET A 43 66.68 8.15 -36.72
C MET A 43 66.52 9.50 -36.00
N LEU A 44 67.23 10.54 -36.45
CA LEU A 44 67.19 11.86 -35.83
C LEU A 44 65.79 12.52 -35.91
N PRO A 45 65.11 12.54 -37.07
CA PRO A 45 63.75 13.05 -37.15
C PRO A 45 62.74 12.22 -36.33
N VAL A 46 62.92 10.89 -36.22
CA VAL A 46 62.01 10.03 -35.42
C VAL A 46 62.13 10.38 -33.94
N ILE A 47 63.35 10.54 -33.43
CA ILE A 47 63.58 10.89 -32.02
C ILE A 47 62.97 12.27 -31.73
N ARG A 48 63.13 13.26 -32.61
CA ARG A 48 62.55 14.60 -32.41
C ARG A 48 61.02 14.60 -32.46
N MET A 49 60.43 13.84 -33.39
CA MET A 49 58.99 13.60 -33.45
C MET A 49 58.48 13.02 -32.12
N LEU A 50 59.18 12.00 -31.61
CA LEU A 50 58.82 11.34 -30.34
C LEU A 50 58.90 12.30 -29.15
N VAL A 51 59.94 13.13 -29.09
CA VAL A 51 60.10 14.12 -28.01
C VAL A 51 58.98 15.15 -28.03
N VAL A 52 58.63 15.70 -29.20
CA VAL A 52 57.50 16.64 -29.33
C VAL A 52 56.18 15.98 -28.94
N PHE A 53 55.96 14.75 -29.40
CA PHE A 53 54.77 13.97 -29.05
C PHE A 53 54.65 13.76 -27.53
N LEU A 54 55.73 13.30 -26.88
CA LEU A 54 55.75 13.07 -25.43
C LEU A 54 55.62 14.36 -24.63
N ALA A 55 56.21 15.47 -25.08
CA ALA A 55 56.10 16.76 -24.42
C ALA A 55 54.64 17.27 -24.41
N VAL A 56 53.92 17.14 -25.52
CA VAL A 56 52.49 17.51 -25.58
C VAL A 56 51.63 16.54 -24.78
N LEU A 57 51.96 15.24 -24.81
CA LEU A 57 51.26 14.24 -23.99
C LEU A 57 51.43 14.53 -22.48
N MET A 58 52.60 14.99 -22.04
CA MET A 58 52.83 15.37 -20.64
C MET A 58 51.94 16.54 -20.19
N LEU A 59 51.60 17.47 -21.09
CA LEU A 59 50.66 18.57 -20.80
C LEU A 59 49.23 18.08 -20.53
N THR A 60 48.87 16.88 -20.99
CA THR A 60 47.58 16.25 -20.66
C THR A 60 47.54 15.63 -19.25
N GLY A 61 48.65 15.69 -18.51
CA GLY A 61 48.76 15.25 -17.13
C GLY A 61 48.38 13.78 -16.91
N PRO A 62 49.04 12.80 -17.58
CA PRO A 62 48.78 11.39 -17.34
C PRO A 62 49.27 10.99 -15.94
N VAL A 63 48.34 10.74 -15.04
CA VAL A 63 48.58 10.29 -13.67
C VAL A 63 48.16 8.83 -13.53
N LEU A 64 49.11 8.01 -13.08
CA LEU A 64 48.85 6.62 -12.76
C LEU A 64 48.19 6.55 -11.38
N HIS A 65 46.87 6.38 -11.33
CA HIS A 65 46.15 6.39 -10.06
C HIS A 65 46.14 4.98 -9.43
N HIS A 66 46.87 4.81 -8.33
CA HIS A 66 46.85 3.59 -7.50
C HIS A 66 46.09 3.87 -6.20
N ARG A 67 44.81 3.47 -6.14
CA ARG A 67 44.03 3.55 -4.91
C ARG A 67 44.26 2.28 -4.10
N LYS A 68 45.04 2.37 -3.03
CA LYS A 68 45.17 1.31 -2.02
C LYS A 68 44.20 1.64 -0.88
N VAL A 69 43.20 0.81 -0.66
CA VAL A 69 42.35 0.92 0.54
C VAL A 69 43.19 0.39 1.70
N VAL A 70 43.67 1.28 2.55
CA VAL A 70 44.44 0.93 3.75
C VAL A 70 43.53 1.09 4.96
N GLY A 71 43.33 -0.02 5.67
CA GLY A 71 42.54 -0.12 6.90
C GLY A 71 42.07 -1.56 7.09
N GLU A 72 42.28 -2.13 8.28
CA GLU A 72 41.54 -3.33 8.68
C GLU A 72 40.05 -2.96 8.75
N ARG A 73 39.20 -3.71 8.05
CA ARG A 73 37.76 -3.51 8.16
C ARG A 73 37.38 -3.68 9.64
N GLY A 74 36.79 -2.65 10.25
CA GLY A 74 36.39 -2.73 11.65
C GLY A 74 35.52 -3.96 11.89
N ARG A 75 35.82 -4.75 12.93
CA ARG A 75 35.10 -5.97 13.28
C ARG A 75 33.80 -5.62 13.98
N VAL A 76 32.68 -6.13 13.48
CA VAL A 76 31.35 -5.96 14.06
C VAL A 76 30.87 -7.33 14.52
N LEU A 77 30.73 -7.49 15.84
CA LEU A 77 30.17 -8.70 16.44
C LEU A 77 28.68 -8.48 16.66
N VAL A 78 27.84 -9.35 16.10
CA VAL A 78 26.39 -9.33 16.31
C VAL A 78 26.06 -10.51 17.21
N PHE A 79 25.60 -10.21 18.42
CA PHE A 79 25.12 -11.22 19.38
C PHE A 79 23.61 -11.34 19.29
N VAL A 80 23.11 -12.56 19.06
CA VAL A 80 21.67 -12.86 19.11
C VAL A 80 21.36 -13.52 20.43
N ASP A 81 20.37 -13.01 21.16
CA ASP A 81 19.96 -13.59 22.42
C ASP A 81 19.32 -14.99 22.22
N ALA A 82 19.92 -16.00 22.86
CA ALA A 82 19.43 -17.38 22.91
C ALA A 82 18.74 -17.74 24.24
N SER A 83 18.30 -16.73 25.01
CA SER A 83 17.56 -16.91 26.26
C SER A 83 16.30 -17.76 26.09
N GLN A 84 15.79 -18.30 27.21
CA GLN A 84 14.59 -19.14 27.20
C GLN A 84 13.35 -18.41 26.66
N SER A 85 13.24 -17.10 26.89
CA SER A 85 12.14 -16.28 26.34
C SER A 85 12.21 -16.13 24.81
N MET A 86 13.40 -16.29 24.22
CA MET A 86 13.62 -16.28 22.78
C MET A 86 13.34 -17.64 22.12
N LYS A 87 13.12 -18.71 22.89
CA LYS A 87 12.67 -20.02 22.39
C LYS A 87 11.16 -20.11 22.16
N LEU A 88 10.39 -19.13 22.64
CA LEU A 88 8.95 -19.07 22.43
C LEU A 88 8.61 -18.80 20.96
N THR A 89 7.48 -19.34 20.52
CA THR A 89 6.85 -19.04 19.23
C THR A 89 5.87 -17.88 19.40
N ASP A 90 5.64 -17.12 18.33
CA ASP A 90 4.71 -15.98 18.33
C ASP A 90 3.46 -16.31 17.51
N GLU A 91 2.85 -17.46 17.83
CA GLU A 91 1.59 -17.90 17.23
C GLU A 91 0.46 -16.85 17.32
N PRO A 92 0.25 -16.11 18.43
CA PRO A 92 -0.81 -15.10 18.49
C PRO A 92 -0.50 -13.80 17.73
N MET A 93 0.64 -13.71 17.03
CA MET A 93 0.96 -12.52 16.25
C MET A 93 -0.03 -12.32 15.11
N ASP A 94 -0.35 -11.06 14.81
CA ASP A 94 -1.16 -10.68 13.66
C ASP A 94 -0.64 -11.30 12.35
N VAL A 95 -1.57 -11.82 11.55
CA VAL A 95 -1.28 -12.52 10.29
C VAL A 95 -0.58 -11.60 9.29
N ALA A 96 -0.95 -10.33 9.22
CA ALA A 96 -0.32 -9.37 8.31
C ALA A 96 1.19 -9.25 8.58
N ARG A 97 1.58 -9.17 9.85
CA ARG A 97 3.00 -9.19 10.24
C ARG A 97 3.72 -10.49 9.89
N LYS A 98 3.05 -11.64 10.05
CA LYS A 98 3.61 -12.94 9.66
C LYS A 98 3.90 -12.97 8.17
N LEU A 99 2.93 -12.54 7.35
CA LEU A 99 3.05 -12.55 5.89
C LEU A 99 4.10 -11.57 5.38
N LEU A 100 4.17 -10.34 5.93
CA LEU A 100 5.24 -9.39 5.59
C LEU A 100 6.63 -9.94 5.93
N THR A 101 6.75 -10.62 7.07
CA THR A 101 8.00 -11.29 7.46
C THR A 101 8.35 -12.41 6.49
N ALA A 102 7.40 -13.30 6.21
CA ALA A 102 7.58 -14.40 5.27
C ALA A 102 7.99 -13.89 3.87
N ARG A 103 7.37 -12.79 3.42
CA ARG A 103 7.71 -12.13 2.16
C ARG A 103 9.14 -11.58 2.16
N ARG A 104 9.56 -10.90 3.24
CA ARG A 104 10.93 -10.37 3.38
C ARG A 104 11.99 -11.48 3.43
N LEU A 105 11.67 -12.61 4.05
CA LEU A 105 12.53 -13.79 4.14
C LEU A 105 12.51 -14.66 2.86
N GLY A 106 11.76 -14.27 1.83
CA GLY A 106 11.69 -14.98 0.56
C GLY A 106 10.91 -16.30 0.62
N TRP A 107 10.08 -16.52 1.64
CA TRP A 107 9.22 -17.70 1.73
C TRP A 107 7.97 -17.58 0.84
N LEU A 108 7.64 -16.36 0.43
CA LEU A 108 6.55 -16.05 -0.48
C LEU A 108 7.08 -15.38 -1.75
N ALA A 109 6.59 -15.85 -2.89
CA ALA A 109 6.83 -15.22 -4.19
C ALA A 109 6.32 -13.76 -4.18
N PRO A 110 6.93 -12.85 -4.97
CA PRO A 110 6.48 -11.46 -5.08
C PRO A 110 5.02 -11.27 -5.42
N GLU A 111 4.46 -12.16 -6.20
CA GLU A 111 3.10 -12.05 -6.73
C GLU A 111 2.07 -12.60 -5.76
N ALA A 112 2.49 -13.42 -4.79
CA ALA A 112 1.62 -14.12 -3.84
C ALA A 112 1.01 -13.21 -2.77
N LEU A 113 1.57 -12.01 -2.56
CA LEU A 113 1.09 -11.06 -1.58
C LEU A 113 1.30 -9.65 -2.10
N ASP A 114 0.21 -8.90 -2.30
CA ASP A 114 0.28 -7.48 -2.61
C ASP A 114 0.57 -6.69 -1.33
N THR A 115 1.78 -6.12 -1.25
CA THR A 115 2.25 -5.35 -0.09
C THR A 115 2.04 -3.85 -0.23
N GLN A 116 1.46 -3.35 -1.32
CA GLN A 116 1.44 -1.91 -1.61
C GLN A 116 0.74 -1.06 -0.56
N LEU A 117 -0.31 -1.59 0.09
CA LEU A 117 -0.96 -0.91 1.23
C LEU A 117 0.00 -0.78 2.44
N ALA A 118 0.72 -1.86 2.77
CA ALA A 118 1.69 -1.86 3.85
C ALA A 118 2.90 -0.97 3.52
N ASP A 119 3.39 -1.04 2.28
CA ASP A 119 4.52 -0.25 1.81
C ASP A 119 4.17 1.26 1.76
N SER A 120 2.92 1.60 1.39
CA SER A 120 2.40 2.96 1.44
C SER A 120 2.35 3.49 2.88
N ALA A 121 1.84 2.69 3.81
CA ALA A 121 1.86 3.03 5.24
C ALA A 121 3.30 3.21 5.78
N ASP A 122 4.23 2.36 5.36
CA ASP A 122 5.64 2.46 5.73
C ASP A 122 6.31 3.72 5.14
N ALA A 123 5.91 4.15 3.96
CA ALA A 123 6.34 5.44 3.37
C ALA A 123 5.85 6.62 4.22
N LEU A 124 4.59 6.63 4.66
CA LEU A 124 4.09 7.66 5.58
C LEU A 124 4.85 7.69 6.91
N ALA A 125 5.17 6.52 7.46
CA ALA A 125 5.97 6.40 8.67
C ALA A 125 7.41 6.93 8.48
N ARG A 126 8.00 6.76 7.29
CA ARG A 126 9.28 7.39 6.93
C ARG A 126 9.13 8.89 6.78
N GLY A 127 8.09 9.38 6.11
CA GLY A 127 7.80 10.81 5.96
C GLY A 127 7.68 11.52 7.31
N ARG A 128 6.91 10.96 8.24
CA ARG A 128 6.79 11.47 9.63
C ARG A 128 8.13 11.53 10.37
N ARG A 129 8.98 10.51 10.21
CA ARG A 129 10.34 10.51 10.79
C ARG A 129 11.25 11.55 10.13
N ALA A 130 11.18 11.68 8.81
CA ALA A 130 11.94 12.67 8.05
C ALA A 130 11.53 14.10 8.38
N ALA A 131 10.26 14.32 8.73
CA ALA A 131 9.77 15.61 9.20
C ALA A 131 10.30 16.02 10.59
N GLY A 132 10.96 15.11 11.32
CA GLY A 132 11.67 15.37 12.58
C GLY A 132 10.88 15.03 13.86
N GLY A 133 9.59 14.70 13.76
CA GLY A 133 8.76 14.37 14.93
C GLY A 133 8.81 15.45 16.02
N GLU A 134 8.97 15.05 17.28
CA GLU A 134 9.11 15.96 18.44
C GLU A 134 10.47 16.68 18.48
N ASN A 135 11.47 16.20 17.75
CA ASN A 135 12.85 16.73 17.75
C ASN A 135 13.18 17.54 16.49
N ALA A 136 12.16 17.99 15.74
CA ALA A 136 12.35 18.70 14.49
C ALA A 136 13.03 20.07 14.73
N ASP A 137 14.10 20.35 14.00
CA ASP A 137 14.77 21.66 14.01
C ASP A 137 13.88 22.69 13.27
N PRO A 138 13.35 23.72 13.99
CA PRO A 138 12.50 24.74 13.38
C PRO A 138 13.19 25.49 12.22
N ALA A 139 14.51 25.61 12.24
CA ALA A 139 15.27 26.30 11.19
C ALA A 139 15.31 25.50 9.87
N LYS A 140 15.12 24.17 9.92
CA LYS A 140 15.19 23.26 8.77
C LYS A 140 13.82 22.80 8.26
N TRP A 141 12.74 23.45 8.69
CA TRP A 141 11.37 23.05 8.35
C TRP A 141 11.12 22.83 6.85
N ARG A 142 11.82 23.57 5.96
CA ARG A 142 11.70 23.43 4.50
C ARG A 142 12.23 22.09 3.99
N GLU A 143 13.37 21.66 4.52
CA GLU A 143 13.97 20.36 4.19
C GLU A 143 13.05 19.25 4.69
N SER A 144 12.59 19.35 5.93
CA SER A 144 11.60 18.46 6.54
C SER A 144 10.30 18.37 5.72
N ALA A 145 9.76 19.51 5.28
CA ALA A 145 8.54 19.56 4.47
C ALA A 145 8.74 18.91 3.08
N ARG A 146 9.88 19.11 2.44
CA ARG A 146 10.21 18.46 1.16
C ARG A 146 10.41 16.96 1.31
N ALA A 147 11.12 16.53 2.35
CA ALA A 147 11.33 15.11 2.63
C ALA A 147 10.00 14.41 2.95
N PHE A 148 9.13 15.06 3.72
CA PHE A 148 7.78 14.58 3.99
C PHE A 148 6.95 14.47 2.70
N ALA A 149 6.95 15.50 1.86
CA ALA A 149 6.20 15.50 0.61
C ALA A 149 6.70 14.41 -0.36
N ALA A 150 8.01 14.16 -0.44
CA ALA A 150 8.56 13.07 -1.25
C ALA A 150 8.10 11.69 -0.79
N GLU A 151 8.04 11.45 0.52
CA GLU A 151 7.52 10.19 1.06
C GLU A 151 5.99 10.08 0.90
N ALA A 152 5.25 11.20 0.95
CA ALA A 152 3.81 11.23 0.65
C ALA A 152 3.52 10.94 -0.84
N GLU A 153 4.39 11.42 -1.75
CA GLU A 153 4.33 11.08 -3.18
C GLU A 153 4.58 9.59 -3.42
N GLU A 154 5.57 9.01 -2.76
CA GLU A 154 5.83 7.58 -2.84
C GLU A 154 4.68 6.76 -2.26
N ALA A 155 4.13 7.18 -1.11
CA ALA A 155 2.95 6.56 -0.52
C ALA A 155 1.75 6.59 -1.50
N PHE A 156 1.51 7.71 -2.17
CA PHE A 156 0.45 7.86 -3.18
C PHE A 156 0.67 6.98 -4.40
N ARG A 157 1.92 6.89 -4.90
CA ARG A 157 2.30 6.03 -6.03
C ARG A 157 2.03 4.56 -5.71
N LEU A 158 2.41 4.12 -4.51
CA LEU A 158 2.16 2.76 -4.02
C LEU A 158 0.66 2.50 -3.86
N LEU A 159 -0.08 3.41 -3.23
CA LEU A 159 -1.52 3.30 -3.02
C LEU A 159 -2.30 3.23 -4.33
N SER A 160 -1.90 4.02 -5.33
CA SER A 160 -2.51 4.02 -6.67
C SER A 160 -2.20 2.77 -7.47
N GLY A 161 -1.18 2.00 -7.06
CA GLY A 161 -0.81 0.73 -7.68
C GLY A 161 -1.57 -0.48 -7.13
N VAL A 162 -2.30 -0.33 -6.02
CA VAL A 162 -2.97 -1.43 -5.30
C VAL A 162 -3.89 -2.20 -6.25
N LYS A 163 -3.75 -3.52 -6.28
CA LYS A 163 -4.58 -4.38 -7.13
C LYS A 163 -6.05 -4.33 -6.68
N SER A 164 -6.97 -4.53 -7.61
CA SER A 164 -8.42 -4.43 -7.35
C SER A 164 -8.93 -5.48 -6.34
N ASP A 165 -8.36 -6.68 -6.36
CA ASP A 165 -8.64 -7.77 -5.41
C ASP A 165 -8.15 -7.43 -4.00
N THR A 166 -6.95 -6.87 -3.88
CA THR A 166 -6.40 -6.32 -2.65
C THR A 166 -7.29 -5.21 -2.11
N GLY A 167 -7.63 -4.24 -2.95
CA GLY A 167 -8.45 -3.08 -2.58
C GLY A 167 -9.84 -3.45 -2.07
N GLY A 168 -10.50 -4.41 -2.73
CA GLY A 168 -11.81 -4.90 -2.29
C GLY A 168 -11.78 -5.60 -0.96
N ALA A 169 -10.73 -6.37 -0.68
CA ALA A 169 -10.55 -7.05 0.61
C ALA A 169 -10.15 -6.12 1.74
N ALA A 170 -9.30 -5.14 1.43
CA ALA A 170 -8.71 -4.24 2.40
C ALA A 170 -9.72 -3.21 2.93
N LEU A 171 -10.64 -2.79 2.06
CA LEU A 171 -11.71 -1.86 2.36
C LEU A 171 -12.96 -2.58 2.91
N GLU A 172 -12.87 -3.76 3.51
CA GLU A 172 -14.02 -4.42 4.14
C GLU A 172 -13.98 -4.27 5.67
N ARG A 173 -15.09 -3.83 6.28
CA ARG A 173 -15.26 -3.78 7.74
C ARG A 173 -16.00 -5.03 8.20
N LYS A 174 -15.36 -5.88 9.00
CA LYS A 174 -16.00 -7.08 9.57
C LYS A 174 -16.91 -6.71 10.74
N GLY A 175 -17.91 -7.53 11.02
CA GLY A 175 -18.75 -7.36 12.20
C GLY A 175 -19.91 -6.38 12.00
N VAL A 176 -19.99 -5.73 10.84
CA VAL A 176 -20.93 -4.64 10.59
C VAL A 176 -21.47 -4.66 9.15
N LEU A 177 -22.55 -3.92 8.92
CA LEU A 177 -23.02 -3.51 7.58
C LEU A 177 -22.64 -2.06 7.31
N LEU A 178 -22.79 -1.64 6.05
CA LEU A 178 -22.84 -0.23 5.69
C LEU A 178 -24.30 0.16 5.58
N ARG A 179 -24.75 1.06 6.46
CA ARG A 179 -26.02 1.74 6.32
C ARG A 179 -25.77 3.09 5.67
N GLU A 180 -26.40 3.31 4.53
CA GLU A 180 -26.52 4.59 3.87
C GLU A 180 -27.95 5.10 4.05
N TYR A 181 -28.13 6.40 4.25
CA TYR A 181 -29.45 7.00 4.33
C TYR A 181 -29.54 8.31 3.57
N TRP A 182 -30.73 8.56 3.02
CA TRP A 182 -31.12 9.77 2.30
C TRP A 182 -32.35 10.33 2.99
N THR A 183 -32.25 11.56 3.46
CA THR A 183 -33.31 12.30 4.15
C THR A 183 -34.10 13.15 3.17
N GLY A 184 -35.35 13.47 3.50
CA GLY A 184 -36.20 14.28 2.63
C GLY A 184 -36.60 13.56 1.33
N VAL A 185 -36.68 12.24 1.34
CA VAL A 185 -37.16 11.43 0.22
C VAL A 185 -38.68 11.28 0.37
N PRO A 186 -39.50 11.93 -0.48
CA PRO A 186 -40.96 11.83 -0.39
C PRO A 186 -41.46 10.45 -0.85
N GLY A 187 -42.74 10.15 -0.60
CA GLY A 187 -43.38 8.90 -1.00
C GLY A 187 -43.19 7.77 0.02
N GLY A 188 -43.74 6.60 -0.29
CA GLY A 188 -43.74 5.42 0.60
C GLY A 188 -43.19 4.16 -0.05
N SER A 189 -42.67 4.26 -1.28
CA SER A 189 -42.16 3.11 -2.01
C SER A 189 -40.64 3.08 -2.12
N VAL A 190 -40.06 1.88 -2.18
CA VAL A 190 -38.62 1.70 -2.49
C VAL A 190 -38.28 2.31 -3.87
N ALA A 191 -39.25 2.41 -4.77
CA ALA A 191 -39.08 3.10 -6.04
C ALA A 191 -38.82 4.61 -5.89
N ASP A 192 -39.37 5.24 -4.84
CA ASP A 192 -39.14 6.67 -4.56
C ASP A 192 -37.69 6.90 -4.11
N LEU A 193 -37.13 5.99 -3.30
CA LEU A 193 -35.70 6.01 -2.95
C LEU A 193 -34.82 5.78 -4.18
N THR A 194 -35.07 4.73 -4.94
CA THR A 194 -34.19 4.33 -6.06
C THR A 194 -34.22 5.29 -7.24
N ARG A 195 -35.28 6.11 -7.37
CA ARG A 195 -35.38 7.18 -8.37
C ARG A 195 -34.92 8.54 -7.84
N HIS A 196 -34.59 8.65 -6.56
CA HIS A 196 -34.14 9.90 -5.97
C HIS A 196 -32.81 10.35 -6.64
N PRO A 197 -32.63 11.63 -7.02
CA PRO A 197 -31.45 12.08 -7.77
C PRO A 197 -30.10 11.85 -7.07
N ASN A 198 -30.09 11.77 -5.75
CA ASN A 198 -28.89 11.51 -4.95
C ASN A 198 -28.62 10.02 -4.73
N PHE A 199 -29.57 9.14 -5.04
CA PHE A 199 -29.38 7.70 -4.93
C PHE A 199 -28.73 7.17 -6.22
N PRO A 200 -27.74 6.25 -6.14
CA PRO A 200 -27.11 5.70 -4.94
C PRO A 200 -25.85 6.47 -4.49
N SER A 201 -25.42 7.48 -5.24
CA SER A 201 -24.04 8.00 -5.15
C SER A 201 -23.78 9.04 -4.06
N LYS A 202 -24.81 9.64 -3.48
CA LYS A 202 -24.66 10.76 -2.53
C LYS A 202 -25.63 10.62 -1.32
N PRO A 203 -25.37 9.70 -0.39
CA PRO A 203 -26.13 9.63 0.86
C PRO A 203 -25.88 10.87 1.72
N ASP A 204 -26.85 11.21 2.56
CA ASP A 204 -26.74 12.33 3.52
C ASP A 204 -25.95 11.92 4.77
N GLY A 205 -25.88 10.61 5.04
CA GLY A 205 -25.00 10.08 6.06
C GLY A 205 -24.86 8.57 6.02
N LEU A 206 -23.96 8.09 6.89
CA LEU A 206 -23.53 6.70 6.97
C LEU A 206 -23.53 6.23 8.42
N SER A 207 -23.82 4.95 8.65
CA SER A 207 -23.53 4.27 9.90
C SER A 207 -23.14 2.81 9.68
N ASN A 208 -22.63 2.16 10.73
CA ASN A 208 -22.16 0.78 10.67
C ASN A 208 -22.82 -0.10 11.75
N PRO A 209 -24.07 -0.54 11.54
CA PRO A 209 -24.75 -1.40 12.50
C PRO A 209 -24.07 -2.78 12.56
N ASP A 210 -24.02 -3.35 13.77
CA ASP A 210 -23.44 -4.66 14.10
C ASP A 210 -24.48 -5.80 14.09
N SER A 211 -25.64 -5.52 13.49
CA SER A 211 -26.78 -6.42 13.30
C SER A 211 -27.45 -6.01 11.98
N PHE A 212 -28.11 -6.94 11.29
CA PHE A 212 -28.81 -6.63 10.03
C PHE A 212 -30.15 -5.95 10.31
N GLU A 213 -30.09 -4.75 10.86
CA GLU A 213 -31.24 -3.89 11.12
C GLU A 213 -30.85 -2.39 11.14
N ALA A 214 -31.83 -1.53 10.85
CA ALA A 214 -31.74 -0.10 11.09
C ALA A 214 -32.22 0.25 12.51
N PRO A 215 -31.87 1.45 13.04
CA PRO A 215 -32.53 1.98 14.22
C PRO A 215 -34.05 2.04 14.02
N VAL A 216 -34.80 1.83 15.10
CA VAL A 216 -36.27 1.93 15.10
C VAL A 216 -36.67 3.35 15.47
N ASN A 217 -37.72 3.89 14.83
CA ASN A 217 -38.25 5.23 15.08
C ASN A 217 -37.18 6.33 14.96
N TRP A 218 -36.38 6.25 13.91
CA TRP A 218 -35.29 7.17 13.61
C TRP A 218 -35.75 8.47 12.94
N GLY A 219 -36.83 8.45 12.15
CA GLY A 219 -37.38 9.64 11.52
C GLY A 219 -38.35 9.37 10.36
N ASP A 220 -38.83 10.44 9.72
CA ASP A 220 -39.82 10.35 8.64
C ASP A 220 -39.21 10.76 7.29
N ASN A 221 -39.89 10.38 6.19
CA ASN A 221 -39.54 10.77 4.81
C ASN A 221 -38.07 10.55 4.47
N TYR A 222 -37.59 9.33 4.71
CA TYR A 222 -36.22 8.93 4.38
C TYR A 222 -36.21 7.60 3.63
N GLY A 223 -35.07 7.30 3.02
CA GLY A 223 -34.78 5.95 2.56
C GLY A 223 -33.44 5.49 3.09
N THR A 224 -33.30 4.19 3.33
CA THR A 224 -32.05 3.59 3.78
C THR A 224 -31.69 2.38 2.95
N ARG A 225 -30.37 2.19 2.79
CA ARG A 225 -29.77 1.02 2.18
C ARG A 225 -28.81 0.42 3.18
N LEU A 226 -29.12 -0.79 3.65
CA LEU A 226 -28.19 -1.61 4.44
C LEU A 226 -27.56 -2.62 3.50
N ARG A 227 -26.24 -2.57 3.31
CA ARG A 227 -25.56 -3.51 2.43
C ARG A 227 -24.23 -3.99 2.97
N GLY A 228 -23.81 -5.13 2.43
CA GLY A 228 -22.55 -5.76 2.75
C GLY A 228 -22.49 -7.15 2.17
N TYR A 229 -21.85 -8.03 2.91
CA TYR A 229 -21.65 -9.41 2.55
C TYR A 229 -22.01 -10.32 3.71
N ILE A 230 -22.69 -11.42 3.42
CA ILE A 230 -22.88 -12.52 4.36
C ILE A 230 -21.74 -13.54 4.22
N HIS A 231 -21.35 -14.12 5.35
CA HIS A 231 -20.36 -15.19 5.46
C HIS A 231 -21.02 -16.45 6.05
N PRO A 232 -21.48 -17.39 5.19
CA PRO A 232 -22.03 -18.66 5.64
C PRO A 232 -21.00 -19.47 6.43
N ASN A 233 -21.40 -19.97 7.59
CA ASN A 233 -20.57 -20.84 8.43
C ASN A 233 -20.67 -22.32 8.06
N ALA A 234 -21.70 -22.71 7.31
CA ALA A 234 -21.94 -24.07 6.87
C ALA A 234 -22.39 -24.05 5.40
N THR A 235 -22.00 -25.07 4.64
CA THR A 235 -22.54 -25.27 3.30
C THR A 235 -23.93 -25.88 3.41
N GLY A 236 -24.92 -25.27 2.78
CA GLY A 236 -26.30 -25.78 2.80
C GLY A 236 -27.32 -24.75 2.34
N SER A 237 -28.59 -25.06 2.58
CA SER A 237 -29.71 -24.18 2.22
C SER A 237 -30.00 -23.20 3.35
N TYR A 238 -30.01 -21.92 3.02
CA TYR A 238 -30.37 -20.82 3.90
C TYR A 238 -31.70 -20.23 3.44
N THR A 239 -32.55 -19.83 4.38
CA THR A 239 -33.79 -19.10 4.06
C THR A 239 -33.73 -17.73 4.70
N PHE A 240 -34.11 -16.68 3.97
CA PHE A 240 -34.04 -15.30 4.42
C PHE A 240 -35.42 -14.74 4.73
N TRP A 241 -35.45 -13.78 5.66
CA TRP A 241 -36.63 -12.99 5.98
C TRP A 241 -36.30 -11.51 6.05
N ILE A 242 -37.27 -10.68 5.71
CA ILE A 242 -37.22 -9.23 5.92
C ILE A 242 -38.49 -8.75 6.63
N SER A 243 -38.34 -7.85 7.59
CA SER A 243 -39.42 -7.07 8.20
C SER A 243 -39.08 -5.60 8.04
N GLY A 244 -40.08 -4.76 7.84
CA GLY A 244 -39.90 -3.32 7.88
C GLY A 244 -41.20 -2.55 7.84
N ASP A 245 -41.11 -1.30 8.22
CA ASP A 245 -42.15 -0.28 8.18
C ASP A 245 -41.50 0.99 7.63
N ASP A 246 -41.86 1.54 6.47
CA ASP A 246 -42.82 1.02 5.48
C ASP A 246 -42.22 -0.07 4.53
N GLN A 247 -42.10 0.22 3.22
CA GLN A 247 -41.71 -0.76 2.21
C GLN A 247 -40.24 -1.12 2.31
N CYS A 248 -39.93 -2.41 2.18
CA CYS A 248 -38.56 -2.86 2.07
C CYS A 248 -38.38 -4.02 1.10
N GLU A 249 -37.18 -4.11 0.53
CA GLU A 249 -36.78 -5.12 -0.43
C GLU A 249 -35.44 -5.73 -0.01
N LEU A 250 -35.36 -7.06 0.01
CA LEU A 250 -34.14 -7.81 0.29
C LEU A 250 -33.57 -8.39 -1.00
N TRP A 251 -32.35 -8.00 -1.31
CA TRP A 251 -31.59 -8.44 -2.46
C TRP A 251 -30.39 -9.29 -2.01
N VAL A 252 -30.24 -10.48 -2.59
CA VAL A 252 -29.09 -11.38 -2.34
C VAL A 252 -28.48 -11.77 -3.67
N SER A 253 -27.15 -11.73 -3.75
CA SER A 253 -26.39 -12.14 -4.93
C SER A 253 -25.99 -13.61 -4.89
N THR A 254 -25.75 -14.18 -6.07
CA THR A 254 -25.20 -15.53 -6.22
C THR A 254 -23.72 -15.61 -5.88
N ASP A 255 -23.05 -14.47 -5.72
CA ASP A 255 -21.64 -14.36 -5.32
C ASP A 255 -21.37 -13.01 -4.64
N ALA A 256 -20.11 -12.60 -4.55
CA ALA A 256 -19.71 -11.33 -3.96
C ALA A 256 -20.00 -10.11 -4.87
N ASP A 257 -20.42 -10.29 -6.12
CA ASP A 257 -20.67 -9.20 -7.06
C ASP A 257 -22.10 -8.65 -6.85
N PRO A 258 -22.27 -7.36 -6.51
CA PRO A 258 -23.58 -6.76 -6.37
C PRO A 258 -24.39 -6.73 -7.67
N SER A 259 -23.76 -6.85 -8.84
CA SER A 259 -24.45 -6.89 -10.13
C SER A 259 -25.25 -8.17 -10.37
N HIS A 260 -24.92 -9.26 -9.65
CA HIS A 260 -25.64 -10.53 -9.72
C HIS A 260 -26.76 -10.65 -8.66
N ARG A 261 -27.09 -9.56 -7.95
CA ARG A 261 -28.12 -9.54 -6.92
C ARG A 261 -29.53 -9.78 -7.48
N GLN A 262 -30.33 -10.52 -6.72
CA GLN A 262 -31.71 -10.87 -7.04
C GLN A 262 -32.60 -10.54 -5.85
N LEU A 263 -33.83 -10.08 -6.12
CA LEU A 263 -34.82 -9.83 -5.09
C LEU A 263 -35.30 -11.17 -4.54
N VAL A 264 -35.11 -11.41 -3.24
CA VAL A 264 -35.43 -12.69 -2.60
C VAL A 264 -36.58 -12.60 -1.59
N ALA A 265 -36.83 -11.43 -1.02
CA ALA A 265 -37.93 -11.18 -0.09
C ALA A 265 -38.30 -9.68 -0.09
N LYS A 266 -39.52 -9.32 0.32
CA LYS A 266 -39.97 -7.92 0.40
C LYS A 266 -41.15 -7.73 1.35
N VAL A 267 -41.31 -6.50 1.83
CA VAL A 267 -42.54 -5.97 2.45
C VAL A 267 -43.08 -4.87 1.53
N THR A 268 -44.34 -5.00 1.10
CA THR A 268 -44.98 -4.05 0.16
C THR A 268 -45.88 -3.02 0.84
N SER A 269 -46.05 -3.10 2.14
CA SER A 269 -46.75 -2.09 2.96
C SER A 269 -45.90 -1.84 4.20
N PHE A 270 -46.30 -2.34 5.36
CA PHE A 270 -45.53 -2.26 6.59
C PHE A 270 -45.71 -3.54 7.41
N THR A 271 -44.83 -3.73 8.38
CA THR A 271 -44.86 -4.76 9.42
C THR A 271 -44.26 -4.17 10.68
N GLY A 272 -44.69 -4.61 11.87
CA GLY A 272 -44.02 -4.19 13.10
C GLY A 272 -42.56 -4.64 13.12
N SER A 273 -41.72 -3.93 13.88
CA SER A 273 -40.30 -4.27 14.00
C SER A 273 -40.09 -5.75 14.36
N ARG A 274 -39.30 -6.45 13.52
CA ARG A 274 -39.00 -7.89 13.65
C ARG A 274 -40.23 -8.80 13.64
N GLN A 275 -41.33 -8.38 13.00
CA GLN A 275 -42.44 -9.28 12.66
C GLN A 275 -42.19 -9.94 11.30
N TRP A 276 -41.92 -11.24 11.31
CA TRP A 276 -41.37 -11.96 10.14
C TRP A 276 -42.40 -12.68 9.27
N ASP A 277 -43.63 -12.84 9.75
CA ASP A 277 -44.61 -13.76 9.19
C ASP A 277 -45.99 -13.07 9.01
N VAL A 278 -46.01 -11.78 8.68
CA VAL A 278 -47.22 -10.99 8.36
C VAL A 278 -47.68 -11.26 6.92
N THR A 279 -46.74 -11.26 5.97
CA THR A 279 -47.02 -11.63 4.56
C THR A 279 -46.07 -12.71 4.05
N PRO A 280 -46.50 -13.57 3.10
CA PRO A 280 -45.65 -14.62 2.55
C PRO A 280 -44.37 -14.11 1.86
N GLU A 281 -44.42 -12.91 1.26
CA GLU A 281 -43.31 -12.30 0.52
C GLU A 281 -42.15 -11.88 1.41
N GLN A 282 -42.35 -11.83 2.74
CA GLN A 282 -41.28 -11.58 3.70
C GLN A 282 -40.24 -12.71 3.72
N LYS A 283 -40.57 -13.88 3.18
CA LYS A 283 -39.74 -15.09 3.22
C LYS A 283 -39.21 -15.44 1.83
N SER A 284 -37.91 -15.71 1.74
CA SER A 284 -37.30 -16.20 0.50
C SER A 284 -37.57 -17.68 0.25
N ALA A 285 -37.38 -18.12 -1.00
CA ALA A 285 -37.07 -19.52 -1.27
C ALA A 285 -35.73 -19.90 -0.60
N PRO A 286 -35.45 -21.19 -0.35
CA PRO A 286 -34.13 -21.60 0.14
C PRO A 286 -33.03 -21.31 -0.89
N LEU A 287 -31.99 -20.60 -0.47
CA LEU A 287 -30.79 -20.32 -1.26
C LEU A 287 -29.64 -21.21 -0.80
N ARG A 288 -29.01 -21.93 -1.71
CA ARG A 288 -27.84 -22.75 -1.39
C ARG A 288 -26.59 -21.87 -1.33
N LEU A 289 -25.96 -21.83 -0.16
CA LEU A 289 -24.71 -21.11 0.07
C LEU A 289 -23.61 -22.10 0.51
N GLU A 290 -22.36 -21.75 0.22
CA GLU A 290 -21.19 -22.54 0.58
C GLU A 290 -20.39 -21.86 1.70
N ALA A 291 -19.95 -22.66 2.67
CA ALA A 291 -19.07 -22.20 3.74
C ALA A 291 -17.75 -21.66 3.17
N GLY A 292 -17.27 -20.56 3.76
CA GLY A 292 -16.02 -19.92 3.34
C GLY A 292 -16.11 -19.06 2.08
N LYS A 293 -17.25 -19.06 1.37
CA LYS A 293 -17.57 -18.05 0.36
C LYS A 293 -18.26 -16.86 1.02
N LYS A 294 -18.33 -15.73 0.31
CA LYS A 294 -19.13 -14.57 0.71
C LYS A 294 -20.10 -14.19 -0.40
N TYR A 295 -21.25 -13.64 -0.02
CA TYR A 295 -22.32 -13.28 -0.94
C TYR A 295 -22.78 -11.87 -0.66
N TYR A 296 -22.96 -11.06 -1.69
CA TYR A 296 -23.50 -9.71 -1.53
C TYR A 296 -24.94 -9.76 -1.06
N ILE A 297 -25.29 -8.88 -0.12
CA ILE A 297 -26.63 -8.75 0.43
C ILE A 297 -26.96 -7.28 0.65
N GLU A 298 -28.20 -6.90 0.37
CA GLU A 298 -28.69 -5.53 0.52
C GLU A 298 -30.16 -5.50 0.91
N ALA A 299 -30.52 -4.71 1.91
CA ALA A 299 -31.89 -4.30 2.15
C ALA A 299 -32.08 -2.83 1.74
N LEU A 300 -33.06 -2.58 0.89
CA LEU A 300 -33.58 -1.25 0.61
C LEU A 300 -34.83 -1.04 1.44
N HIS A 301 -34.97 0.13 2.05
CA HIS A 301 -36.12 0.48 2.86
C HIS A 301 -36.49 1.94 2.63
N LYS A 302 -37.80 2.19 2.51
CA LYS A 302 -38.37 3.53 2.38
C LYS A 302 -39.32 3.75 3.55
N GLU A 303 -39.16 4.89 4.20
CA GLU A 303 -40.03 5.33 5.28
C GLU A 303 -40.78 6.60 4.88
N SER A 304 -42.11 6.63 5.07
CA SER A 304 -42.93 7.81 4.83
C SER A 304 -43.22 8.60 6.10
N SER A 305 -43.98 8.03 7.03
CA SER A 305 -44.31 8.61 8.32
C SER A 305 -44.74 7.51 9.30
N GLY A 306 -44.39 7.63 10.57
CA GLY A 306 -44.92 6.76 11.62
C GLY A 306 -43.83 6.02 12.36
N GLU A 307 -44.02 4.71 12.58
CA GLU A 307 -42.94 3.87 13.10
C GLU A 307 -42.06 3.44 11.94
N ASP A 308 -40.74 3.57 12.09
CA ASP A 308 -39.81 3.15 11.04
C ASP A 308 -38.92 2.01 11.52
N SER A 309 -38.82 0.96 10.71
CA SER A 309 -37.92 -0.15 11.00
C SER A 309 -37.55 -0.91 9.73
N VAL A 310 -36.37 -1.53 9.75
CA VAL A 310 -36.04 -2.60 8.80
C VAL A 310 -35.09 -3.57 9.48
N ALA A 311 -35.35 -4.87 9.34
CA ALA A 311 -34.50 -5.93 9.85
C ALA A 311 -34.52 -7.14 8.90
N VAL A 312 -33.39 -7.82 8.81
CA VAL A 312 -33.22 -9.03 8.00
C VAL A 312 -32.78 -10.17 8.91
N GLY A 313 -33.41 -11.31 8.74
CA GLY A 313 -33.11 -12.54 9.45
C GLY A 313 -32.84 -13.70 8.50
N TRP A 314 -32.24 -14.78 9.01
CA TRP A 314 -32.08 -16.01 8.24
C TRP A 314 -32.26 -17.27 9.08
N GLN A 315 -32.43 -18.39 8.39
CA GLN A 315 -32.35 -19.74 8.92
C GLN A 315 -31.12 -20.42 8.33
N LEU A 316 -30.29 -21.00 9.20
CA LEU A 316 -29.12 -21.80 8.85
C LEU A 316 -29.53 -23.21 8.38
N PRO A 317 -28.63 -23.96 7.71
CA PRO A 317 -28.90 -25.33 7.28
C PRO A 317 -29.23 -26.31 8.41
N ASP A 318 -28.79 -26.02 9.64
CA ASP A 318 -29.10 -26.79 10.85
C ASP A 318 -30.47 -26.43 11.48
N GLY A 319 -31.21 -25.52 10.85
CA GLY A 319 -32.51 -25.04 11.31
C GLY A 319 -32.43 -23.88 12.31
N LYS A 320 -31.25 -23.49 12.79
CA LYS A 320 -31.08 -22.36 13.72
C LYS A 320 -31.53 -21.06 13.06
N MET A 321 -32.29 -20.26 13.80
CA MET A 321 -32.76 -18.95 13.36
C MET A 321 -31.86 -17.86 13.94
N GLU A 322 -31.38 -16.94 13.11
CA GLU A 322 -30.71 -15.72 13.55
C GLU A 322 -31.47 -14.53 12.92
N ARG A 323 -32.35 -13.91 13.71
CA ARG A 323 -33.27 -12.85 13.27
C ARG A 323 -33.27 -11.70 14.30
N PRO A 324 -32.48 -10.63 14.10
CA PRO A 324 -31.71 -10.31 12.90
C PRO A 324 -30.41 -11.11 12.73
N ILE A 325 -29.82 -11.07 11.53
CA ILE A 325 -28.51 -11.66 11.26
C ILE A 325 -27.45 -10.87 12.05
N PRO A 326 -26.65 -11.52 12.92
CA PRO A 326 -25.68 -10.81 13.76
C PRO A 326 -24.44 -10.41 12.97
N GLY A 327 -23.79 -9.33 13.39
CA GLY A 327 -22.57 -8.78 12.80
C GLY A 327 -21.44 -9.79 12.61
N ALA A 328 -21.37 -10.82 13.46
CA ALA A 328 -20.42 -11.94 13.31
C ALA A 328 -20.56 -12.70 11.97
N ARG A 329 -21.69 -12.56 11.26
CA ARG A 329 -21.94 -13.13 9.93
C ARG A 329 -21.72 -12.12 8.79
N LEU A 330 -21.39 -10.88 9.12
CA LEU A 330 -21.48 -9.74 8.21
C LEU A 330 -20.12 -9.07 8.01
N SER A 331 -19.97 -8.50 6.83
CA SER A 331 -18.95 -7.49 6.57
C SER A 331 -19.48 -6.44 5.61
N ALA A 332 -19.03 -5.20 5.76
CA ALA A 332 -19.45 -4.08 4.93
C ALA A 332 -18.32 -3.63 4.01
N PRO A 333 -18.61 -3.06 2.82
CA PRO A 333 -17.66 -2.17 2.19
C PRO A 333 -17.38 -0.96 3.12
N ALA A 334 -16.15 -0.47 3.13
CA ALA A 334 -15.71 0.65 3.97
C ALA A 334 -16.22 1.99 3.43
N THR A 335 -16.74 2.02 2.20
CA THR A 335 -17.23 3.22 1.54
C THR A 335 -18.56 2.95 0.83
N SER A 336 -19.26 4.02 0.47
CA SER A 336 -20.48 3.99 -0.36
C SER A 336 -20.22 3.62 -1.82
N ALA A 337 -18.99 3.26 -2.20
CA ALA A 337 -18.70 2.87 -3.57
C ALA A 337 -19.37 1.54 -3.93
N GLU A 338 -19.94 1.47 -5.13
CA GLU A 338 -20.65 0.28 -5.61
C GLU A 338 -19.75 -0.88 -6.02
N SER A 339 -18.44 -0.64 -6.12
CA SER A 339 -17.47 -1.68 -6.43
C SER A 339 -16.14 -1.43 -5.70
N PRO A 340 -15.34 -2.49 -5.46
CA PRO A 340 -13.97 -2.39 -4.97
C PRO A 340 -13.08 -1.38 -5.72
N GLY A 341 -13.16 -1.38 -7.06
CA GLY A 341 -12.38 -0.46 -7.90
C GLY A 341 -12.74 0.99 -7.62
N ARG A 342 -14.04 1.30 -7.59
CA ARG A 342 -14.52 2.65 -7.29
C ARG A 342 -14.24 3.04 -5.83
N ALA A 343 -14.24 2.09 -4.90
CA ALA A 343 -13.85 2.32 -3.52
C ALA A 343 -12.37 2.73 -3.42
N MET A 344 -11.50 2.04 -4.17
CA MET A 344 -10.08 2.36 -4.25
C MET A 344 -9.84 3.70 -4.93
N GLU A 345 -10.51 3.99 -6.05
CA GLU A 345 -10.46 5.32 -6.70
C GLU A 345 -10.85 6.44 -5.72
N THR A 346 -11.92 6.24 -4.95
CA THR A 346 -12.38 7.20 -3.92
C THR A 346 -11.34 7.36 -2.82
N LEU A 347 -10.73 6.27 -2.34
CA LEU A 347 -9.67 6.31 -1.33
C LEU A 347 -8.44 7.07 -1.82
N VAL A 348 -8.00 6.78 -3.05
CA VAL A 348 -6.86 7.44 -3.71
C VAL A 348 -7.13 8.93 -3.89
N ALA A 349 -8.34 9.31 -4.31
CA ALA A 349 -8.76 10.70 -4.44
C ALA A 349 -8.73 11.42 -3.07
N ARG A 350 -9.30 10.80 -2.02
CA ARG A 350 -9.28 11.35 -0.65
C ARG A 350 -7.86 11.53 -0.13
N PHE A 351 -6.99 10.55 -0.32
CA PHE A 351 -5.57 10.65 0.06
C PHE A 351 -4.89 11.85 -0.61
N ARG A 352 -5.17 12.04 -1.89
CA ARG A 352 -4.60 13.16 -2.66
C ARG A 352 -5.02 14.50 -2.09
N GLU A 353 -6.31 14.66 -1.80
CA GLU A 353 -6.90 15.91 -1.31
C GLU A 353 -6.47 16.22 0.13
N GLU A 354 -6.52 15.24 1.03
CA GLU A 354 -6.27 15.44 2.46
C GLU A 354 -4.79 15.55 2.81
N LEU A 355 -3.91 14.85 2.07
CA LEU A 355 -2.50 14.72 2.44
C LEU A 355 -1.53 15.18 1.36
N LEU A 356 -1.62 14.63 0.14
CA LEU A 356 -0.61 14.86 -0.89
C LEU A 356 -0.57 16.32 -1.37
N ALA A 357 -1.71 16.86 -1.80
CA ALA A 357 -1.77 18.22 -2.32
C ALA A 357 -1.38 19.27 -1.25
N PRO A 358 -1.84 19.17 0.02
CA PRO A 358 -1.34 20.00 1.11
C PRO A 358 0.17 19.88 1.35
N ALA A 359 0.73 18.66 1.30
CA ALA A 359 2.17 18.43 1.48
C ALA A 359 3.01 19.06 0.36
N GLN A 360 2.60 18.89 -0.89
CA GLN A 360 3.24 19.52 -2.05
C GLN A 360 3.17 21.05 -2.00
N THR A 361 2.02 21.59 -1.57
CA THR A 361 1.84 23.03 -1.38
C THR A 361 2.77 23.56 -0.30
N LEU A 362 2.93 22.85 0.80
CA LEU A 362 3.86 23.25 1.87
C LEU A 362 5.32 23.18 1.40
N ALA A 363 5.70 22.13 0.67
CA ALA A 363 7.05 21.92 0.16
C ALA A 363 7.49 22.97 -0.88
N SER A 364 6.54 23.55 -1.63
CA SER A 364 6.79 24.55 -2.68
C SER A 364 6.81 26.00 -2.17
N LYS A 365 6.44 26.27 -0.90
CA LYS A 365 6.39 27.64 -0.36
C LYS A 365 7.73 28.39 -0.49
N PRO A 366 7.74 29.67 -0.91
CA PRO A 366 8.95 30.51 -0.99
C PRO A 366 9.51 30.86 0.40
N ARG A 367 10.73 31.41 0.44
CA ARG A 367 11.49 31.67 1.68
C ARG A 367 10.87 32.77 2.57
N ASP A 368 10.06 33.65 1.98
CA ASP A 368 9.54 34.85 2.63
C ASP A 368 8.26 34.60 3.47
N GLY A 369 7.81 33.35 3.55
CA GLY A 369 6.64 32.96 4.36
C GLY A 369 6.97 32.84 5.85
N ASP A 370 5.95 33.05 6.69
CA ASP A 370 6.00 32.86 8.14
C ASP A 370 6.42 31.41 8.50
N PRO A 371 7.62 31.20 9.07
CA PRO A 371 8.11 29.87 9.44
C PRO A 371 7.23 29.18 10.50
N GLY A 372 6.66 29.94 11.43
CA GLY A 372 5.82 29.41 12.50
C GLY A 372 4.57 28.74 11.95
N LYS A 373 3.87 29.42 11.04
CA LYS A 373 2.69 28.85 10.35
C LYS A 373 3.03 27.61 9.52
N SER A 374 4.23 27.57 8.94
CA SER A 374 4.66 26.45 8.10
C SER A 374 5.01 25.22 8.93
N ILE A 375 5.59 25.40 10.12
CA ILE A 375 5.84 24.34 11.08
C ILE A 375 4.51 23.77 11.61
N VAL A 376 3.56 24.62 11.98
CA VAL A 376 2.22 24.17 12.42
C VAL A 376 1.51 23.39 11.32
N ALA A 377 1.60 23.85 10.06
CA ALA A 377 1.05 23.10 8.92
C ALA A 377 1.73 21.73 8.74
N LEU A 378 3.06 21.65 8.90
CA LEU A 378 3.78 20.38 8.84
C LEU A 378 3.34 19.42 9.95
N GLN A 379 3.14 19.92 11.18
CA GLN A 379 2.64 19.14 12.30
C GLN A 379 1.23 18.59 12.04
N ALA A 380 0.33 19.42 11.50
CA ALA A 380 -1.00 18.97 11.09
C ALA A 380 -0.92 17.84 10.05
N LEU A 381 -0.04 17.98 9.05
CA LEU A 381 0.18 16.94 8.04
C LEU A 381 0.77 15.65 8.62
N MET A 382 1.67 15.72 9.60
CA MET A 382 2.18 14.53 10.30
C MET A 382 1.08 13.79 11.07
N THR A 383 0.12 14.53 11.65
CA THR A 383 -1.06 13.94 12.30
C THR A 383 -1.96 13.27 11.26
N THR A 384 -2.27 13.96 10.16
CA THR A 384 -3.04 13.40 9.04
C THR A 384 -2.38 12.13 8.49
N ALA A 385 -1.06 12.16 8.25
CA ALA A 385 -0.29 11.00 7.82
C ALA A 385 -0.32 9.85 8.84
N SER A 386 -0.37 10.13 10.15
CA SER A 386 -0.50 9.10 11.17
C SER A 386 -1.86 8.40 11.13
N ASN A 387 -2.92 9.14 10.80
CA ASN A 387 -4.26 8.57 10.65
C ASN A 387 -4.34 7.70 9.39
N TRP A 388 -3.81 8.20 8.28
CA TRP A 388 -3.68 7.44 7.04
C TRP A 388 -2.80 6.20 7.21
N GLU A 389 -1.67 6.29 7.91
CA GLU A 389 -0.81 5.14 8.22
C GLU A 389 -1.61 4.04 8.92
N ARG A 390 -2.40 4.40 9.94
CA ARG A 390 -3.24 3.45 10.67
C ARG A 390 -4.28 2.80 9.76
N GLU A 391 -5.02 3.62 9.00
CA GLU A 391 -6.06 3.13 8.10
C GLU A 391 -5.51 2.18 7.04
N LEU A 392 -4.36 2.50 6.43
CA LEU A 392 -3.70 1.65 5.44
C LEU A 392 -3.18 0.34 6.05
N ARG A 393 -2.68 0.37 7.30
CA ARG A 393 -2.25 -0.84 8.02
C ARG A 393 -3.43 -1.73 8.38
N ASP A 394 -4.53 -1.16 8.83
CA ASP A 394 -5.76 -1.89 9.13
C ASP A 394 -6.33 -2.52 7.86
N ALA A 395 -6.34 -1.76 6.76
CA ALA A 395 -6.76 -2.24 5.45
C ALA A 395 -5.88 -3.42 4.98
N PHE A 396 -4.55 -3.31 5.12
CA PHE A 396 -3.66 -4.43 4.82
C PHE A 396 -3.87 -5.64 5.74
N SER A 397 -4.14 -5.45 7.04
CA SER A 397 -4.43 -6.55 7.96
C SER A 397 -5.72 -7.30 7.59
N ASN A 398 -6.75 -6.57 7.15
CA ASN A 398 -7.98 -7.16 6.62
C ASN A 398 -7.71 -8.02 5.38
N TYR A 399 -6.94 -7.49 4.43
CA TYR A 399 -6.49 -8.23 3.25
C TYR A 399 -5.69 -9.48 3.64
N ALA A 400 -4.64 -9.33 4.44
CA ALA A 400 -3.76 -10.43 4.87
C ALA A 400 -4.53 -11.56 5.57
N SER A 401 -5.46 -11.21 6.47
CA SER A 401 -6.31 -12.20 7.16
C SER A 401 -7.19 -12.98 6.18
N ARG A 402 -7.62 -12.36 5.07
CA ARG A 402 -8.39 -13.03 4.03
C ARG A 402 -7.54 -13.98 3.20
N VAL A 403 -6.37 -13.55 2.74
CA VAL A 403 -5.54 -14.42 1.89
C VAL A 403 -4.92 -15.57 2.68
N ALA A 404 -4.78 -15.43 4.00
CA ALA A 404 -4.38 -16.51 4.89
C ALA A 404 -5.50 -17.50 5.25
N ALA A 405 -6.77 -17.18 4.94
CA ALA A 405 -7.85 -18.16 5.02
C ALA A 405 -7.57 -19.30 4.02
N PRO A 406 -8.09 -20.54 4.21
CA PRO A 406 -7.51 -21.79 3.68
C PRO A 406 -7.48 -21.98 2.14
N SER A 407 -7.66 -20.93 1.34
CA SER A 407 -7.68 -20.96 -0.12
C SER A 407 -6.31 -21.00 -0.80
N GLU A 408 -5.20 -20.60 -0.16
CA GLU A 408 -3.87 -20.52 -0.82
C GLU A 408 -2.77 -21.34 -0.10
N PRO A 409 -2.37 -22.52 -0.65
CA PRO A 409 -1.43 -23.43 0.00
C PRO A 409 -0.06 -22.81 0.35
N GLY A 410 0.45 -21.91 -0.50
CA GLY A 410 1.74 -21.24 -0.27
C GLY A 410 1.70 -20.28 0.92
N ILE A 411 0.58 -19.58 1.11
CA ILE A 411 0.39 -18.63 2.22
C ILE A 411 0.18 -19.38 3.52
N VAL A 412 -0.64 -20.44 3.50
CA VAL A 412 -0.83 -21.32 4.66
C VAL A 412 0.51 -21.92 5.10
N ALA A 413 1.30 -22.45 4.16
CA ALA A 413 2.62 -23.01 4.47
C ALA A 413 3.58 -21.96 5.04
N ALA A 414 3.55 -20.72 4.55
CA ALA A 414 4.38 -19.64 5.06
C ALA A 414 4.00 -19.23 6.49
N VAL A 415 2.70 -19.18 6.80
CA VAL A 415 2.20 -18.89 8.17
C VAL A 415 2.58 -20.03 9.12
N GLN A 416 2.34 -21.28 8.73
CA GLN A 416 2.73 -22.46 9.53
C GLN A 416 4.24 -22.50 9.78
N LYS A 417 5.05 -22.20 8.75
CA LYS A 417 6.50 -22.08 8.89
C LYS A 417 6.86 -20.98 9.88
N PHE A 418 6.23 -19.82 9.81
CA PHE A 418 6.46 -18.74 10.77
C PHE A 418 6.17 -19.21 12.21
N ASP A 419 5.02 -19.85 12.42
CA ASP A 419 4.55 -20.27 13.74
C ASP A 419 5.40 -21.40 14.34
N SER A 420 6.01 -22.23 13.48
CA SER A 420 6.95 -23.28 13.93
C SER A 420 8.32 -22.76 14.38
N LEU A 421 8.70 -21.54 14.00
CA LEU A 421 10.04 -21.01 14.25
C LEU A 421 10.10 -20.21 15.55
N PRO A 422 11.04 -20.51 16.46
CA PRO A 422 11.26 -19.70 17.66
C PRO A 422 11.82 -18.31 17.30
N ARG A 423 11.62 -17.32 18.18
CA ARG A 423 12.05 -15.92 17.97
C ARG A 423 13.50 -15.79 17.51
N TRP A 424 14.44 -16.49 18.16
CA TRP A 424 15.87 -16.40 17.82
C TRP A 424 16.18 -16.92 16.41
N LYS A 425 15.55 -18.02 15.98
CA LYS A 425 15.69 -18.54 14.60
C LYS A 425 15.14 -17.58 13.56
N ARG A 426 14.08 -16.84 13.90
CA ARG A 426 13.55 -15.80 12.99
C ARG A 426 14.48 -14.60 12.91
N VAL A 427 15.07 -14.16 14.03
CA VAL A 427 16.09 -13.10 14.03
C VAL A 427 17.30 -13.53 13.21
N GLU A 428 17.81 -14.76 13.40
CA GLU A 428 18.87 -15.35 12.60
C GLU A 428 18.51 -15.32 11.10
N ALA A 429 17.31 -15.77 10.73
CA ALA A 429 16.84 -15.75 9.36
C ALA A 429 16.71 -14.33 8.78
N MET A 430 16.29 -13.33 9.57
CA MET A 430 16.23 -11.92 9.12
C MET A 430 17.62 -11.29 8.95
N LEU A 431 18.59 -11.73 9.74
CA LEU A 431 19.97 -11.25 9.67
C LEU A 431 20.73 -11.88 8.50
N THR A 432 20.44 -13.14 8.17
CA THR A 432 21.19 -13.95 7.20
C THR A 432 20.46 -14.19 5.87
N GLY A 433 19.14 -14.10 5.84
CA GLY A 433 18.31 -14.39 4.67
C GLY A 433 17.52 -13.18 4.14
N GLY A 434 17.27 -13.16 2.82
CA GLY A 434 16.54 -12.12 2.11
C GLY A 434 17.42 -11.19 1.25
N ALA A 435 16.81 -10.25 0.53
CA ALA A 435 17.54 -9.34 -0.35
C ALA A 435 18.13 -8.14 0.45
N LYS A 436 19.46 -7.96 0.41
CA LYS A 436 20.22 -6.88 1.07
C LYS A 436 20.08 -6.88 2.59
N THR A 437 20.51 -7.97 3.23
CA THR A 437 20.44 -8.14 4.69
C THR A 437 21.28 -7.09 5.43
N LEU A 438 20.99 -6.87 6.71
CA LEU A 438 21.80 -6.00 7.56
C LEU A 438 23.26 -6.48 7.60
N ILE A 439 23.47 -7.81 7.67
CA ILE A 439 24.80 -8.41 7.63
C ILE A 439 25.49 -8.11 6.31
N GLU A 440 24.81 -8.25 5.17
CA GLU A 440 25.38 -7.90 3.86
C GLU A 440 25.80 -6.43 3.78
N LYS A 441 24.94 -5.51 4.22
CA LYS A 441 25.24 -4.06 4.24
C LYS A 441 26.42 -3.73 5.15
N LEU A 442 26.51 -4.39 6.30
CA LEU A 442 27.63 -4.22 7.22
C LEU A 442 28.90 -4.84 6.62
N ALA A 443 28.81 -6.03 6.01
CA ALA A 443 29.93 -6.76 5.40
C ALA A 443 30.57 -6.01 4.21
N GLU A 444 29.85 -5.08 3.56
CA GLU A 444 30.43 -4.18 2.55
C GLU A 444 31.59 -3.34 3.11
N LYS A 445 31.53 -2.96 4.40
CA LYS A 445 32.49 -2.04 5.04
C LYS A 445 33.22 -2.65 6.24
N HIS A 446 32.68 -3.72 6.82
CA HIS A 446 33.11 -4.31 8.08
C HIS A 446 33.37 -5.82 7.94
N HIS A 447 34.14 -6.39 8.86
CA HIS A 447 34.17 -7.84 9.05
C HIS A 447 33.09 -8.19 10.07
N VAL A 448 32.05 -8.92 9.66
CA VAL A 448 30.88 -9.18 10.50
C VAL A 448 30.88 -10.64 10.93
N GLU A 449 30.74 -10.88 12.23
CA GLU A 449 30.54 -12.22 12.79
C GLU A 449 29.25 -12.27 13.58
N LEU A 450 28.44 -13.29 13.31
CA LEU A 450 27.20 -13.57 14.02
C LEU A 450 27.47 -14.64 15.07
N LEU A 451 27.18 -14.32 16.33
CA LEU A 451 27.31 -15.20 17.48
C LEU A 451 25.92 -15.37 18.11
N ALA A 452 25.53 -16.61 18.39
CA ALA A 452 24.24 -16.96 18.98
C ALA A 452 24.44 -17.64 20.34
#